data_AF-A0A2V9R224-F1
#
_entry.id   AF-A0A2V9R224-F1
#
_cell.length_a   1.000
_cell.length_b   1.000
_cell.length_c   1.000
_cell.angle_alpha   90.00
_cell.angle_beta   90.00
_cell.angle_gamma   90.00
#
_symmetry.space_group_name_H-M   'P 1'
#
loop_
_entity.id
_entity.type
_entity.pdbx_description
1 polymer ?
#
loop_
_entity_poly.entity_id
_entity_poly.type
_entity_poly.pdbx_seq_one_letter_code
_entity_poly.pdbx_strand_id
1 'polypeptide(L)'
;MGGLLGSRWYSIIPFFQHSILPCSQLLMRHLSILIHYFSQYLKARLAYKGDFLIAVFTSFSATVASFGFLYILFHRVSSLQGWKFEELIFIYGFSLTCLGFFNVLSLNLYEFGERYIMEGRFDQVLLRPLHSLFQILFEAFRIESLQEVLTGLAALSYASWKLRLQPTAIEVFLFPFMVACGVAIYLSIFIILTSVSFWFEDRIGIIPPVYNMIPFGRYPTTIYNVFLQFLLSWIIPFAFASFYPTTLFLDRREFQPYFYLVPLVAAASGTMALLVWNRGVKNYQSTGN
;
A
#
# COMPACT_ATOMS: atom_id res chain seq x y z
N MET A 1 -13.32 40.33 -49.01
CA MET A 1 -13.09 40.41 -47.55
C MET A 1 -13.54 39.07 -46.96
N GLY A 2 -12.62 38.12 -46.86
CA GLY A 2 -12.93 36.73 -46.55
C GLY A 2 -12.26 36.26 -45.26
N GLY A 3 -13.03 35.52 -44.46
CA GLY A 3 -12.60 34.34 -43.72
C GLY A 3 -11.70 34.52 -42.49
N LEU A 4 -12.31 34.55 -41.30
CA LEU A 4 -11.66 34.16 -40.04
C LEU A 4 -12.59 33.22 -39.25
N LEU A 5 -12.68 31.97 -39.72
CA LEU A 5 -13.04 30.80 -38.91
C LEU A 5 -11.87 29.84 -39.02
N GLY A 6 -11.06 29.75 -37.97
CA GLY A 6 -9.85 28.93 -37.98
C GLY A 6 -9.27 28.71 -36.60
N SER A 7 -9.48 27.49 -36.10
CA SER A 7 -8.57 26.74 -35.21
C SER A 7 -8.18 27.37 -33.87
N ARG A 8 -8.95 27.03 -32.82
CA ARG A 8 -8.50 27.08 -31.42
C ARG A 8 -8.66 25.70 -30.78
N TRP A 9 -7.93 24.71 -31.30
CA TRP A 9 -7.89 23.32 -30.82
C TRP A 9 -6.46 22.70 -30.86
N TYR A 10 -5.43 23.51 -30.65
CA TYR A 10 -4.04 23.02 -30.47
C TYR A 10 -3.48 23.51 -29.14
N SER A 11 -3.91 22.89 -28.05
CA SER A 11 -3.20 22.97 -26.76
C SER A 11 -3.59 21.79 -25.88
N ILE A 12 -3.44 20.59 -26.42
CA ILE A 12 -3.47 19.34 -25.67
C ILE A 12 -2.13 18.65 -25.98
N ILE A 13 -1.28 18.57 -24.95
CA ILE A 13 0.03 17.88 -24.88
C ILE A 13 1.23 18.65 -25.47
N PRO A 14 2.09 19.20 -24.59
CA PRO A 14 3.53 19.16 -24.82
C PRO A 14 4.19 18.47 -23.62
N PHE A 15 4.27 17.14 -23.61
CA PHE A 15 5.04 16.43 -22.58
C PHE A 15 6.03 15.39 -23.17
N PHE A 16 6.28 15.39 -24.48
CA PHE A 16 7.07 14.32 -25.11
C PHE A 16 8.29 14.77 -25.93
N GLN A 17 8.83 15.97 -25.71
CA GLN A 17 9.82 16.51 -26.65
C GLN A 17 11.25 16.78 -26.15
N HIS A 18 11.64 16.42 -24.91
CA HIS A 18 13.03 16.66 -24.47
C HIS A 18 13.73 15.57 -23.63
N SER A 19 13.39 14.29 -23.79
CA SER A 19 14.21 13.20 -23.26
C SER A 19 14.49 12.13 -24.32
N ILE A 20 15.54 12.36 -25.13
CA ILE A 20 16.10 11.41 -26.09
C ILE A 20 16.97 10.39 -25.33
N LEU A 21 16.38 9.66 -24.39
CA LEU A 21 17.02 8.51 -23.76
C LEU A 21 16.15 7.29 -24.03
N PRO A 22 16.69 6.16 -24.51
CA PRO A 22 15.92 4.92 -24.65
C PRO A 22 15.26 4.55 -23.31
N CYS A 23 14.07 3.95 -23.36
CA CYS A 23 13.26 3.61 -22.19
C CYS A 23 14.04 2.84 -21.09
N SER A 24 15.03 2.04 -21.50
CA SER A 24 15.96 1.34 -20.60
C SER A 24 16.89 2.28 -19.83
N GLN A 25 17.40 3.35 -20.45
CA GLN A 25 18.27 4.35 -19.81
C GLN A 25 17.49 5.25 -18.85
N LEU A 26 16.23 5.58 -19.17
CA LEU A 26 15.33 6.24 -18.23
C LEU A 26 15.08 5.37 -17.01
N LEU A 27 14.70 4.09 -17.21
CA LEU A 27 14.48 3.13 -16.13
C LEU A 27 15.73 2.99 -15.24
N MET A 28 16.91 2.81 -15.85
CA MET A 28 18.18 2.71 -15.12
C MET A 28 18.50 3.99 -14.33
N ARG A 29 18.18 5.17 -14.88
CA ARG A 29 18.36 6.44 -14.18
C ARG A 29 17.42 6.57 -12.97
N HIS A 30 16.14 6.25 -13.13
CA HIS A 30 15.18 6.24 -12.02
C HIS A 30 15.60 5.23 -10.94
N LEU A 31 16.03 4.04 -11.34
CA LEU A 31 16.51 3.00 -10.42
C LEU A 31 17.78 3.44 -9.66
N SER A 32 18.74 4.05 -10.36
CA SER A 32 19.96 4.59 -9.74
C SER A 32 19.63 5.67 -8.71
N ILE A 33 18.73 6.59 -9.04
CA ILE A 33 18.28 7.65 -8.12
C ILE A 33 17.60 7.03 -6.88
N LEU A 34 16.70 6.05 -7.07
CA LEU A 34 16.07 5.32 -5.97
C LEU A 34 17.10 4.66 -5.05
N ILE A 35 18.11 4.01 -5.63
CA ILE A 35 19.18 3.34 -4.87
C ILE A 35 20.00 4.36 -4.08
N HIS A 36 20.31 5.53 -4.64
CA HIS A 36 21.05 6.57 -3.94
C HIS A 36 20.25 7.16 -2.76
N TYR A 37 18.96 7.46 -2.96
CA TYR A 37 18.08 7.90 -1.87
C TYR A 37 17.97 6.86 -0.77
N PHE A 38 17.71 5.61 -1.15
CA PHE A 38 17.63 4.50 -0.20
C PHE A 38 18.94 4.34 0.59
N SER A 39 20.10 4.38 -0.07
CA SER A 39 21.40 4.23 0.58
C SER A 39 21.73 5.38 1.55
N GLN A 40 21.45 6.63 1.16
CA GLN A 40 21.67 7.79 2.03
C GLN A 40 20.75 7.74 3.26
N TYR A 41 19.47 7.44 3.05
CA TYR A 41 18.51 7.31 4.14
C TYR A 41 18.90 6.19 5.11
N LEU A 42 19.30 5.02 4.59
CA LEU A 42 19.73 3.88 5.38
C LEU A 42 20.95 4.21 6.25
N LYS A 43 21.93 4.97 5.73
CA LYS A 43 23.09 5.43 6.50
C LYS A 43 22.69 6.40 7.63
N ALA A 44 21.80 7.36 7.35
CA ALA A 44 21.33 8.32 8.34
C ALA A 44 20.52 7.62 9.46
N ARG A 45 19.69 6.64 9.12
CA ARG A 45 18.85 5.94 10.10
C ARG A 45 19.63 4.95 10.95
N LEU A 46 20.61 4.25 10.38
CA LEU A 46 21.51 3.36 11.11
C LEU A 46 22.54 4.10 11.99
N ALA A 47 22.70 5.41 11.83
CA ALA A 47 23.48 6.22 12.76
C ALA A 47 22.79 6.35 14.14
N TYR A 48 21.45 6.40 14.15
CA TYR A 48 20.61 6.43 15.36
C TYR A 48 20.08 5.04 15.72
N LYS A 49 20.99 4.12 16.03
CA LYS A 49 20.68 2.71 16.29
C LYS A 49 19.65 2.50 17.40
N GLY A 50 19.65 3.37 18.43
CA GLY A 50 18.72 3.29 19.56
C GLY A 50 17.27 3.44 19.13
N ASP A 51 16.96 4.52 18.40
CA ASP A 51 15.60 4.79 17.91
C ASP A 51 15.10 3.71 16.96
N PHE A 52 15.98 3.19 16.09
CA PHE A 52 15.66 2.08 15.20
C PHE A 52 15.30 0.80 15.99
N LEU A 53 16.10 0.43 16.99
CA LEU A 53 15.84 -0.75 17.82
C LEU A 53 14.55 -0.62 18.63
N ILE A 54 14.29 0.56 19.21
CA ILE A 54 13.05 0.84 19.94
C ILE A 54 11.84 0.72 19.00
N ALA A 55 11.92 1.27 17.79
CA ALA A 55 10.84 1.19 16.81
C ALA A 55 10.55 -0.26 16.38
N VAL A 56 11.60 -1.03 16.07
CA VAL A 56 11.47 -2.45 15.71
C VAL A 56 10.87 -3.24 16.87
N PHE A 57 11.38 -3.05 18.08
CA PHE A 57 10.88 -3.76 19.26
C PHE A 57 9.41 -3.44 19.55
N THR A 58 9.02 -2.17 19.47
CA THR A 58 7.64 -1.73 19.69
C THR A 58 6.68 -2.36 18.68
N SER A 59 7.02 -2.32 17.40
CA SER A 59 6.20 -2.91 16.33
C SER A 59 6.14 -4.44 16.44
N PHE A 60 7.25 -5.08 16.81
CA PHE A 60 7.30 -6.52 17.06
C PHE A 60 6.44 -6.91 18.26
N SER A 61 6.50 -6.19 19.39
CA SER A 61 5.66 -6.44 20.56
C SER A 61 4.17 -6.32 20.24
N ALA A 62 3.76 -5.32 19.45
CA ALA A 62 2.37 -5.19 19.01
C ALA A 62 1.93 -6.39 18.15
N THR A 63 2.83 -6.90 17.31
CA THR A 63 2.59 -8.08 16.48
C THR A 63 2.45 -9.35 17.33
N VAL A 64 3.34 -9.54 18.31
CA VAL A 64 3.27 -10.65 19.28
C VAL A 64 1.98 -10.59 20.10
N ALA A 65 1.59 -9.41 20.58
CA ALA A 65 0.33 -9.23 21.30
C ALA A 65 -0.89 -9.60 20.43
N SER A 66 -0.86 -9.25 19.14
CA SER A 66 -1.94 -9.57 18.20
C SER A 66 -2.05 -11.08 17.94
N PHE A 67 -0.92 -11.78 17.75
CA PHE A 67 -0.92 -13.25 17.67
C PHE A 67 -1.30 -13.91 18.99
N GLY A 68 -0.87 -13.36 20.13
CA GLY A 68 -1.25 -13.82 21.46
C GLY A 68 -2.76 -13.71 21.70
N PHE A 69 -3.37 -12.61 21.26
CA PHE A 69 -4.82 -12.44 21.29
C PHE A 69 -5.53 -13.51 20.44
N LEU A 70 -5.05 -13.75 19.21
CA LEU A 70 -5.59 -14.79 18.34
C LEU A 70 -5.48 -16.18 18.98
N TYR A 71 -4.35 -16.48 19.62
CA TYR A 71 -4.11 -17.74 20.32
C TYR A 71 -5.07 -17.93 21.50
N ILE A 72 -5.25 -16.90 22.34
CA ILE A 72 -6.17 -16.93 23.48
C ILE A 72 -7.62 -17.13 23.01
N LEU A 73 -8.00 -16.47 21.91
CA LEU A 73 -9.34 -16.62 21.32
C LEU A 73 -9.63 -18.08 20.94
N PHE A 74 -8.69 -18.74 20.26
CA PHE A 74 -8.81 -20.14 19.84
C PHE A 74 -8.59 -21.15 20.96
N HIS A 75 -8.10 -20.73 22.12
CA HIS A 75 -8.10 -21.56 23.31
C HIS A 75 -9.52 -21.81 23.87
N ARG A 76 -10.47 -20.93 23.55
CA ARG A 76 -11.87 -21.06 23.96
C ARG A 76 -12.78 -21.66 22.87
N VAL A 77 -12.39 -21.55 21.61
CA VAL A 77 -13.22 -21.94 20.46
C VAL A 77 -12.40 -22.76 19.47
N SER A 78 -12.92 -23.90 19.02
CA SER A 78 -12.23 -24.79 18.07
C SER A 78 -12.21 -24.26 16.63
N SER A 79 -13.20 -23.46 16.25
CA SER A 79 -13.25 -22.78 14.95
C SER A 79 -14.11 -21.52 15.03
N LEU A 80 -13.78 -20.54 14.19
CA LEU A 80 -14.52 -19.27 14.12
C LEU A 80 -15.21 -19.20 12.76
N GLN A 81 -16.54 -19.44 12.74
CA GLN A 81 -17.32 -19.50 11.49
C GLN A 81 -16.70 -20.46 10.45
N GLY A 82 -16.23 -21.63 10.90
CA GLY A 82 -15.59 -22.64 10.05
C GLY A 82 -14.12 -22.38 9.72
N TRP A 83 -13.50 -21.34 10.28
CA TRP A 83 -12.06 -21.06 10.14
C TRP A 83 -11.26 -21.62 11.31
N LYS A 84 -10.18 -22.31 11.00
CA LYS A 84 -9.21 -22.86 11.96
C LYS A 84 -8.17 -21.82 12.34
N PHE A 85 -7.50 -22.06 13.45
CA PHE A 85 -6.46 -21.19 13.97
C PHE A 85 -5.33 -20.96 12.95
N GLU A 86 -4.87 -22.04 12.32
CA GLU A 86 -3.77 -21.99 11.36
C GLU A 86 -4.14 -21.23 10.08
N GLU A 87 -5.40 -21.31 9.64
CA GLU A 87 -5.89 -20.54 8.49
C GLU A 87 -5.91 -19.04 8.80
N LEU A 88 -6.27 -18.66 10.03
CA LEU A 88 -6.19 -17.27 10.46
C LEU A 88 -4.75 -16.78 10.59
N ILE A 89 -3.82 -17.62 11.08
CA ILE A 89 -2.39 -17.28 11.06
C ILE A 89 -1.92 -17.04 9.63
N PHE A 90 -2.35 -17.88 8.68
CA PHE A 90 -2.00 -17.72 7.26
C PHE A 90 -2.50 -16.38 6.70
N ILE A 91 -3.78 -16.03 6.93
CA ILE A 91 -4.35 -14.74 6.51
C ILE A 91 -3.62 -13.57 7.15
N TYR A 92 -3.38 -13.66 8.46
CA TYR A 92 -2.69 -12.63 9.22
C TYR A 92 -1.25 -12.44 8.72
N GLY A 93 -0.53 -13.53 8.46
CA GLY A 93 0.81 -13.51 7.90
C GLY A 93 0.87 -12.86 6.52
N PHE A 94 -0.06 -13.23 5.63
CA PHE A 94 -0.20 -12.58 4.32
C PHE A 94 -0.47 -11.09 4.44
N SER A 95 -1.39 -10.70 5.33
CA SER A 95 -1.70 -9.30 5.57
C SER A 95 -0.52 -8.52 6.14
N LEU A 96 0.26 -9.10 7.06
CA LEU A 96 1.46 -8.48 7.61
C LEU A 96 2.53 -8.28 6.52
N THR A 97 2.71 -9.26 5.63
CA THR A 97 3.64 -9.14 4.51
C THR A 97 3.24 -7.98 3.59
N CYS A 98 1.96 -7.88 3.21
CA CYS A 98 1.47 -6.77 2.39
C CYS A 98 1.60 -5.42 3.11
N LEU A 99 1.21 -5.38 4.39
CA LEU A 99 1.25 -4.14 5.16
C LEU A 99 2.68 -3.67 5.42
N GLY A 100 3.61 -4.58 5.69
CA GLY A 100 5.02 -4.25 5.90
C GLY A 100 5.63 -3.56 4.67
N PHE A 101 5.41 -4.12 3.48
CA PHE A 101 5.85 -3.48 2.23
C PHE A 101 5.17 -2.13 1.98
N PHE A 102 3.87 -2.01 2.27
CA PHE A 102 3.18 -0.73 2.22
C PHE A 102 3.75 0.28 3.21
N ASN A 103 4.01 -0.11 4.46
CA ASN A 103 4.54 0.75 5.53
C ASN A 103 5.95 1.26 5.19
N VAL A 104 6.78 0.45 4.53
CA VAL A 104 8.09 0.88 4.01
C VAL A 104 7.96 2.11 3.09
N LEU A 105 6.91 2.18 2.27
CA LEU A 105 6.72 3.21 1.24
C LEU A 105 5.82 4.37 1.65
N SER A 106 4.90 4.15 2.59
CA SER A 106 3.80 5.08 2.87
C SER A 106 4.12 6.21 3.83
N LEU A 107 5.31 6.25 4.44
CA LEU A 107 5.71 7.30 5.41
C LEU A 107 5.37 8.72 4.93
N ASN A 108 5.80 9.03 3.71
CA ASN A 108 5.67 10.36 3.14
C ASN A 108 4.20 10.72 2.83
N LEU A 109 3.31 9.72 2.73
CA LEU A 109 1.88 9.94 2.56
C LEU A 109 1.22 10.41 3.87
N TYR A 110 1.64 9.86 5.02
CA TYR A 110 1.12 10.29 6.33
C TYR A 110 1.55 11.71 6.67
N GLU A 111 2.77 12.08 6.32
CA GLU A 111 3.32 13.43 6.56
C GLU A 111 2.89 14.43 5.48
N PHE A 112 2.13 14.01 4.46
CA PHE A 112 1.97 14.79 3.24
C PHE A 112 1.35 16.18 3.46
N GLY A 113 0.21 16.23 4.16
CA GLY A 113 -0.52 17.46 4.41
C GLY A 113 0.30 18.50 5.18
N GLU A 114 1.00 18.06 6.24
CA GLU A 114 1.89 18.94 7.00
C GLU A 114 3.11 19.36 6.18
N ARG A 115 3.86 18.37 5.67
CA ARG A 115 5.21 18.57 5.14
C ARG A 115 5.24 19.19 3.75
N TYR A 116 4.29 18.84 2.88
CA TYR A 116 4.33 19.26 1.48
C TYR A 116 3.32 20.38 1.20
N ILE A 117 2.14 20.34 1.81
CA ILE A 117 1.12 21.37 1.61
C ILE A 117 1.40 22.56 2.54
N MET A 118 1.33 22.38 3.87
CA MET A 118 1.45 23.52 4.81
C MET A 118 2.84 24.16 4.81
N GLU A 119 3.90 23.37 4.80
CA GLU A 119 5.27 23.88 4.75
C GLU A 119 5.75 24.27 3.34
N GLY A 120 4.92 24.11 2.30
CA GLY A 120 5.23 24.53 0.92
C GLY A 120 6.31 23.71 0.21
N ARG A 121 6.76 22.57 0.76
CA ARG A 121 7.80 21.74 0.11
C ARG A 121 7.34 21.11 -1.21
N PHE A 122 6.03 21.08 -1.47
CA PHE A 122 5.50 20.58 -2.73
C PHE A 122 5.96 21.40 -3.95
N ASP A 123 6.24 22.70 -3.77
CA ASP A 123 6.79 23.55 -4.84
C ASP A 123 8.11 22.99 -5.38
N GLN A 124 8.98 22.50 -4.48
CA GLN A 124 10.26 21.88 -4.86
C GLN A 124 10.07 20.56 -5.61
N VAL A 125 9.01 19.81 -5.29
CA VAL A 125 8.65 18.56 -5.97
C VAL A 125 8.25 18.86 -7.41
N LEU A 126 7.48 19.93 -7.64
CA LEU A 126 7.01 20.34 -8.97
C LEU A 126 8.13 20.86 -9.88
N LEU A 127 9.21 21.40 -9.32
CA LEU A 127 10.38 21.87 -10.10
C LEU A 127 11.21 20.73 -10.70
N ARG A 128 11.11 19.51 -10.15
CA ARG A 128 11.89 18.35 -10.61
C ARG A 128 11.16 17.66 -11.77
N PRO A 129 11.86 17.21 -12.83
CA PRO A 129 11.24 16.61 -14.02
C PRO A 129 10.89 15.12 -13.79
N LEU A 130 10.14 14.85 -12.72
CA LEU A 130 9.70 13.51 -12.29
C LEU A 130 8.24 13.58 -11.84
N HIS A 131 7.49 12.49 -11.99
CA HIS A 131 6.10 12.46 -11.51
C HIS A 131 6.04 12.71 -10.00
N SER A 132 5.25 13.69 -9.54
CA SER A 132 5.25 14.15 -8.14
C SER A 132 4.96 13.03 -7.14
N LEU A 133 4.00 12.15 -7.43
CA LEU A 133 3.69 11.00 -6.58
C LEU A 133 4.89 10.05 -6.41
N PHE A 134 5.62 9.80 -7.48
CA PHE A 134 6.80 8.92 -7.45
C PHE A 134 7.89 9.55 -6.59
N GLN A 135 8.12 10.86 -6.74
CA GLN A 135 9.10 11.56 -5.92
C GLN A 135 8.79 11.46 -4.43
N ILE A 136 7.52 11.65 -4.05
CA ILE A 136 7.07 11.63 -2.65
C ILE A 136 7.11 10.22 -2.08
N LEU A 137 6.57 9.22 -2.79
CA LEU A 137 6.56 7.83 -2.31
C LEU A 137 7.97 7.31 -2.00
N PHE A 138 8.96 7.72 -2.78
CA PHE A 138 10.31 7.21 -2.70
C PHE A 138 11.33 8.19 -2.09
N GLU A 139 10.87 9.27 -1.43
CA GLU A 139 11.74 10.24 -0.77
C GLU A 139 12.41 9.65 0.49
N ALA A 140 11.63 8.94 1.30
CA ALA A 140 12.08 8.29 2.53
C ALA A 140 11.40 6.93 2.73
N PHE A 141 12.11 6.00 3.37
CA PHE A 141 11.64 4.62 3.56
C PHE A 141 11.63 4.21 5.03
N ARG A 142 10.54 3.59 5.50
CA ARG A 142 10.47 3.04 6.86
C ARG A 142 11.00 1.62 6.92
N ILE A 143 12.32 1.49 6.89
CA ILE A 143 13.02 0.21 6.88
C ILE A 143 12.67 -0.64 8.11
N GLU A 144 12.33 -0.01 9.25
CA GLU A 144 11.86 -0.71 10.45
C GLU A 144 10.62 -1.57 10.18
N SER A 145 9.80 -1.22 9.19
CA SER A 145 8.60 -1.97 8.80
C SER A 145 8.91 -3.29 8.10
N LEU A 146 10.17 -3.52 7.66
CA LEU A 146 10.58 -4.83 7.14
C LEU A 146 10.47 -5.94 8.19
N GLN A 147 10.47 -5.59 9.48
CA GLN A 147 10.22 -6.55 10.55
C GLN A 147 8.81 -7.20 10.42
N GLU A 148 7.82 -6.44 9.94
CA GLU A 148 6.46 -6.93 9.70
C GLU A 148 6.44 -7.93 8.54
N VAL A 149 7.23 -7.67 7.49
CA VAL A 149 7.39 -8.59 6.36
C VAL A 149 8.00 -9.91 6.82
N LEU A 150 9.09 -9.85 7.59
CA LEU A 150 9.75 -11.04 8.12
C LEU A 150 8.83 -11.85 9.04
N THR A 151 8.11 -11.16 9.94
CA THR A 151 7.17 -11.80 10.86
C THR A 151 5.98 -12.42 10.11
N GLY A 152 5.47 -11.74 9.08
CA GLY A 152 4.40 -12.25 8.22
C GLY A 152 4.82 -13.51 7.45
N LEU A 153 6.03 -13.51 6.87
CA LEU A 153 6.58 -14.68 6.17
C LEU A 153 6.84 -15.86 7.12
N ALA A 154 7.31 -15.60 8.35
CA ALA A 154 7.47 -16.63 9.37
C ALA A 154 6.11 -17.25 9.76
N ALA A 155 5.08 -16.43 9.97
CA ALA A 155 3.73 -16.88 10.25
C ALA A 155 3.13 -17.71 9.10
N LEU A 156 3.31 -17.26 7.86
CA LEU A 156 2.91 -17.99 6.66
C LEU A 156 3.60 -19.35 6.55
N SER A 157 4.90 -19.39 6.79
CA SER A 157 5.68 -20.63 6.74
C SER A 157 5.22 -21.63 7.81
N TYR A 158 4.98 -21.14 9.02
CA TYR A 158 4.43 -21.93 10.12
C TYR A 158 3.04 -22.48 9.79
N ALA A 159 2.12 -21.63 9.33
CA ALA A 159 0.77 -22.03 8.99
C ALA A 159 0.75 -23.04 7.83
N SER A 160 1.55 -22.80 6.79
CA SER A 160 1.67 -23.69 5.63
C SER A 160 2.16 -25.08 6.04
N TRP A 161 3.15 -25.15 6.93
CA TRP A 161 3.65 -26.41 7.47
C TRP A 161 2.59 -27.14 8.30
N LYS A 162 1.87 -26.44 9.17
CA LYS A 162 0.82 -27.05 10.02
C LYS A 162 -0.39 -27.52 9.23
N LEU A 163 -0.81 -26.75 8.23
CA LEU A 163 -1.90 -27.10 7.32
C LEU A 163 -1.50 -28.17 6.29
N ARG A 164 -0.20 -28.53 6.22
CA ARG A 164 0.37 -29.46 5.22
C ARG A 164 0.04 -29.03 3.79
N LEU A 165 0.09 -27.72 3.54
CA LEU A 165 -0.13 -27.18 2.20
C LEU A 165 0.95 -27.70 1.25
N GLN A 166 0.53 -28.16 0.07
CA GLN A 166 1.43 -28.59 -1.00
C GLN A 166 1.25 -27.63 -2.17
N PRO A 167 1.88 -26.44 -2.12
CA PRO A 167 1.67 -25.44 -3.14
C PRO A 167 2.18 -25.95 -4.49
N THR A 168 1.34 -25.80 -5.50
CA THR A 168 1.75 -26.09 -6.89
C THR A 168 2.81 -25.09 -7.36
N ALA A 169 3.57 -25.44 -8.41
CA ALA A 169 4.56 -24.51 -8.98
C ALA A 169 3.92 -23.16 -9.39
N ILE A 170 2.66 -23.19 -9.86
CA ILE A 170 1.89 -21.99 -10.22
C ILE A 170 1.60 -21.14 -8.98
N GLU A 171 1.15 -21.76 -7.88
CA GLU A 171 0.88 -21.07 -6.62
C GLU A 171 2.11 -20.37 -6.04
N VAL A 172 3.30 -20.97 -6.19
CA VAL A 172 4.56 -20.35 -5.75
C VAL A 172 4.83 -19.03 -6.47
N PHE A 173 4.54 -18.93 -7.78
CA PHE A 173 4.66 -17.67 -8.53
C PHE A 173 3.49 -16.71 -8.29
N LEU A 174 2.30 -17.26 -8.06
CA LEU A 174 1.10 -16.46 -7.84
C LEU A 174 1.11 -15.75 -6.48
N PHE A 175 1.76 -16.36 -5.48
CA PHE A 175 1.88 -15.79 -4.14
C PHE A 175 2.53 -14.39 -4.12
N PRO A 176 3.76 -14.17 -4.62
CA PRO A 176 4.37 -12.83 -4.64
C PRO A 176 3.59 -11.83 -5.51
N PHE A 177 2.94 -12.31 -6.59
CA PHE A 177 2.06 -11.47 -7.39
C PHE A 177 0.83 -10.98 -6.61
N MET A 178 0.23 -11.86 -5.81
CA MET A 178 -0.88 -11.51 -4.92
C MET A 178 -0.44 -10.54 -3.81
N VAL A 179 0.76 -10.73 -3.24
CA VAL A 179 1.35 -9.76 -2.32
C VAL A 179 1.50 -8.39 -2.99
N ALA A 180 2.03 -8.34 -4.21
CA ALA A 180 2.18 -7.09 -4.95
C ALA A 180 0.82 -6.40 -5.21
N CYS A 181 -0.23 -7.16 -5.53
CA CYS A 181 -1.59 -6.63 -5.64
C CYS A 181 -2.08 -6.05 -4.31
N GLY A 182 -1.87 -6.76 -3.20
CA GLY A 182 -2.26 -6.29 -1.87
C GLY A 182 -1.56 -4.98 -1.48
N VAL A 183 -0.24 -4.90 -1.73
CA VAL A 183 0.54 -3.67 -1.52
C VAL A 183 0.02 -2.54 -2.40
N ALA A 184 -0.26 -2.80 -3.67
CA ALA A 184 -0.80 -1.80 -4.60
C ALA A 184 -2.17 -1.28 -4.15
N ILE A 185 -3.05 -2.14 -3.64
CA ILE A 185 -4.36 -1.74 -3.09
C ILE A 185 -4.16 -0.83 -1.86
N TYR A 186 -3.33 -1.23 -0.89
CA TYR A 186 -3.03 -0.39 0.27
C TYR A 186 -2.47 0.97 -0.14
N LEU A 187 -1.47 1.00 -1.04
CA LEU A 187 -0.93 2.27 -1.55
C LEU A 187 -2.02 3.12 -2.22
N SER A 188 -2.85 2.52 -3.06
CA SER A 188 -3.92 3.22 -3.78
C SER A 188 -4.88 3.93 -2.83
N ILE A 189 -5.34 3.24 -1.79
CA ILE A 189 -6.27 3.78 -0.80
C ILE A 189 -5.63 5.00 -0.13
N PHE A 190 -4.40 4.87 0.37
CA PHE A 190 -3.76 5.94 1.10
C PHE A 190 -3.34 7.11 0.20
N ILE A 191 -3.03 6.88 -1.08
CA ILE A 191 -2.81 7.95 -2.06
C ILE A 191 -4.10 8.76 -2.27
N ILE A 192 -5.25 8.09 -2.39
CA ILE A 192 -6.55 8.77 -2.53
C ILE A 192 -6.83 9.64 -1.31
N LEU A 193 -6.66 9.08 -0.10
CA LEU A 193 -6.87 9.81 1.15
C LEU A 193 -5.92 11.01 1.27
N THR A 194 -4.65 10.81 0.95
CA THR A 194 -3.61 11.85 0.96
C THR A 194 -3.91 12.96 -0.03
N SER A 195 -4.47 12.62 -1.18
CA SER A 195 -4.82 13.60 -2.21
C SER A 195 -5.87 14.60 -1.73
N VAL A 196 -6.70 14.26 -0.74
CA VAL A 196 -7.70 15.19 -0.17
C VAL A 196 -7.04 16.47 0.36
N SER A 197 -5.79 16.39 0.83
CA SER A 197 -5.02 17.53 1.31
C SER A 197 -4.75 18.59 0.23
N PHE A 198 -4.92 18.29 -1.06
CA PHE A 198 -4.85 19.29 -2.13
C PHE A 198 -6.07 20.23 -2.20
N TRP A 199 -7.18 19.86 -1.56
CA TRP A 199 -8.42 20.66 -1.52
C TRP A 199 -8.70 21.23 -0.13
N PHE A 200 -8.29 20.54 0.92
CA PHE A 200 -8.49 20.94 2.29
C PHE A 200 -7.18 20.94 3.05
N GLU A 201 -6.79 22.08 3.62
CA GLU A 201 -5.63 22.18 4.51
C GLU A 201 -5.98 21.55 5.87
N ASP A 202 -5.70 20.26 5.98
CA ASP A 202 -5.82 19.51 7.22
C ASP A 202 -4.48 18.82 7.52
N ARG A 203 -3.96 19.08 8.72
CA ARG A 203 -2.67 18.58 9.22
C ARG A 203 -2.73 17.08 9.52
N ILE A 204 -3.88 16.59 9.97
CA ILE A 204 -4.07 15.19 10.39
C ILE A 204 -4.77 14.41 9.28
N GLY A 205 -5.71 15.05 8.60
CA GLY A 205 -6.45 14.47 7.48
C GLY A 205 -7.35 13.30 7.90
N ILE A 206 -7.85 12.59 6.89
CA ILE A 206 -8.76 11.44 7.06
C ILE A 206 -8.03 10.09 7.14
N ILE A 207 -6.70 10.10 7.19
CA ILE A 207 -5.88 8.88 7.19
C ILE A 207 -6.05 8.05 8.47
N PRO A 208 -5.99 8.62 9.70
CA PRO A 208 -6.07 7.83 10.93
C PRO A 208 -7.31 6.93 11.08
N PRO A 209 -8.56 7.40 10.81
CA PRO A 209 -9.73 6.52 10.95
C PRO A 209 -9.69 5.36 9.95
N VAL A 210 -9.23 5.58 8.72
CA VAL A 210 -9.11 4.49 7.72
C VAL A 210 -7.97 3.54 8.05
N TYR A 211 -6.87 4.03 8.61
CA TYR A 211 -5.77 3.19 9.09
C TYR A 211 -6.24 2.23 10.20
N ASN A 212 -7.06 2.73 11.14
CA ASN A 212 -7.64 1.92 12.21
C ASN A 212 -8.61 0.83 11.71
N MET A 213 -9.01 0.86 10.43
CA MET A 213 -9.83 -0.18 9.81
C MET A 213 -9.00 -1.34 9.21
N ILE A 214 -7.69 -1.18 9.03
CA ILE A 214 -6.80 -2.23 8.48
C ILE A 214 -6.91 -3.57 9.24
N PRO A 215 -6.94 -3.60 10.59
CA PRO A 215 -7.06 -4.86 11.33
C PRO A 215 -8.27 -5.70 10.93
N PHE A 216 -9.36 -5.07 10.49
CA PHE A 216 -10.56 -5.80 10.07
C PHE A 216 -10.35 -6.61 8.79
N GLY A 217 -9.45 -6.17 7.90
CA GLY A 217 -9.07 -6.92 6.69
C GLY A 217 -8.29 -8.21 6.99
N ARG A 218 -7.68 -8.32 8.18
CA ARG A 218 -6.85 -9.47 8.59
C ARG A 218 -7.66 -10.71 8.99
N TYR A 219 -8.98 -10.62 8.96
CA TYR A 219 -9.88 -11.71 9.31
C TYR A 219 -10.81 -12.03 8.16
N PRO A 220 -11.29 -13.28 8.06
CA PRO A 220 -12.27 -13.67 7.06
C PRO A 220 -13.50 -12.79 7.08
N THR A 221 -13.95 -12.35 5.91
CA THR A 221 -15.10 -11.46 5.83
C THR A 221 -16.39 -12.10 6.37
N THR A 222 -16.49 -13.43 6.38
CA THR A 222 -17.64 -14.20 6.89
C THR A 222 -17.91 -14.01 8.38
N ILE A 223 -16.94 -13.51 9.15
CA ILE A 223 -17.11 -13.27 10.58
C ILE A 223 -17.91 -12.00 10.87
N TYR A 224 -18.00 -11.12 9.88
CA TYR A 224 -18.66 -9.83 9.99
C TYR A 224 -20.07 -9.86 9.40
N ASN A 225 -20.88 -8.87 9.78
CA ASN A 225 -22.17 -8.65 9.15
C ASN A 225 -22.03 -8.20 7.67
N VAL A 226 -23.12 -8.29 6.92
CA VAL A 226 -23.14 -7.95 5.48
C VAL A 226 -22.67 -6.52 5.20
N PHE A 227 -22.97 -5.57 6.10
CA PHE A 227 -22.53 -4.18 5.97
C PHE A 227 -21.00 -4.04 6.00
N LEU A 228 -20.34 -4.65 7.00
CA LEU A 228 -18.89 -4.64 7.12
C LEU A 228 -18.21 -5.42 5.99
N GLN A 229 -18.81 -6.53 5.54
CA GLN A 229 -18.33 -7.24 4.36
C GLN A 229 -18.34 -6.33 3.13
N PHE A 230 -19.43 -5.59 2.91
CA PHE A 230 -19.53 -4.67 1.79
C PHE A 230 -18.53 -3.52 1.90
N LEU A 231 -18.40 -2.91 3.09
CA LEU A 231 -17.47 -1.82 3.37
C LEU A 231 -16.00 -2.23 3.11
N LEU A 232 -15.58 -3.39 3.63
CA LEU A 232 -14.22 -3.89 3.51
C LEU A 232 -13.86 -4.40 2.12
N SER A 233 -14.85 -4.87 1.34
CA SER A 233 -14.60 -5.39 -0.01
C SER A 233 -14.75 -4.33 -1.10
N TRP A 234 -15.74 -3.44 -1.00
CA TRP A 234 -16.13 -2.58 -2.13
C TRP A 234 -15.89 -1.10 -1.92
N ILE A 235 -15.89 -0.62 -0.68
CA ILE A 235 -15.64 0.80 -0.39
C ILE A 235 -14.15 1.05 -0.15
N ILE A 236 -13.50 0.24 0.70
CA ILE A 236 -12.07 0.41 1.06
C ILE A 236 -11.17 -0.72 0.51
N PRO A 237 -11.66 -1.62 -0.33
CA PRO A 237 -11.04 -2.93 -0.65
C PRO A 237 -10.00 -3.61 0.28
N PHE A 238 -10.00 -3.41 1.61
CA PHE A 238 -9.04 -4.11 2.50
C PHE A 238 -9.14 -5.63 2.46
N ALA A 239 -10.33 -6.17 2.23
CA ALA A 239 -10.51 -7.61 2.05
C ALA A 239 -9.78 -8.13 0.80
N PHE A 240 -9.76 -7.35 -0.29
CA PHE A 240 -8.98 -7.69 -1.50
C PHE A 240 -7.48 -7.50 -1.30
N ALA A 241 -7.06 -6.65 -0.35
CA ALA A 241 -5.65 -6.45 -0.06
C ALA A 241 -5.03 -7.56 0.81
N SER A 242 -5.85 -8.31 1.57
CA SER A 242 -5.33 -9.19 2.63
C SER A 242 -6.03 -10.55 2.77
N PHE A 243 -7.34 -10.63 2.59
CA PHE A 243 -8.11 -11.87 2.81
C PHE A 243 -8.30 -12.66 1.52
N TYR A 244 -8.98 -12.10 0.51
CA TYR A 244 -9.30 -12.81 -0.74
C TYR A 244 -8.08 -13.37 -1.48
N PRO A 245 -6.88 -12.74 -1.47
CA PRO A 245 -5.71 -13.33 -2.11
C PRO A 245 -5.25 -14.64 -1.46
N THR A 246 -5.66 -14.92 -0.22
CA THR A 246 -5.24 -16.13 0.51
C THR A 246 -6.14 -17.33 0.26
N THR A 247 -7.36 -17.11 -0.26
CA THR A 247 -8.41 -18.14 -0.26
C THR A 247 -8.11 -19.31 -1.20
N LEU A 248 -7.38 -19.06 -2.30
CA LEU A 248 -6.91 -20.13 -3.18
C LEU A 248 -5.95 -21.08 -2.46
N PHE A 249 -4.98 -20.53 -1.72
CA PHE A 249 -3.95 -21.31 -1.00
C PHE A 249 -4.53 -22.13 0.17
N LEU A 250 -5.70 -21.72 0.68
CA LEU A 250 -6.42 -22.39 1.76
C LEU A 250 -7.52 -23.34 1.24
N ASP A 251 -7.59 -23.60 -0.08
CA ASP A 251 -8.63 -24.40 -0.76
C ASP A 251 -10.07 -23.95 -0.43
N ARG A 252 -10.27 -22.63 -0.26
CA ARG A 252 -11.58 -22.01 0.01
C ARG A 252 -12.28 -21.63 -1.28
N ARG A 253 -12.84 -22.63 -1.95
CA ARG A 253 -13.43 -22.53 -3.30
C ARG A 253 -14.63 -21.59 -3.38
N GLU A 254 -15.35 -21.41 -2.27
CA GLU A 254 -16.46 -20.48 -2.16
C GLU A 254 -16.05 -19.02 -2.42
N PHE A 255 -14.77 -18.67 -2.28
CA PHE A 255 -14.24 -17.34 -2.57
C PHE A 255 -13.45 -17.24 -3.87
N GLN A 256 -13.43 -18.29 -4.70
CA GLN A 256 -12.65 -18.34 -5.92
C GLN A 256 -12.94 -17.16 -6.89
N PRO A 257 -14.19 -16.67 -7.07
CA PRO A 257 -14.44 -15.49 -7.89
C PRO A 257 -13.72 -14.23 -7.36
N TYR A 258 -13.69 -14.03 -6.04
CA TYR A 258 -13.04 -12.87 -5.43
C TYR A 258 -11.53 -12.94 -5.55
N PHE A 259 -10.95 -14.12 -5.47
CA PHE A 259 -9.52 -14.32 -5.70
C PHE A 259 -9.07 -13.81 -7.08
N TYR A 260 -9.80 -14.19 -8.14
CA TYR A 260 -9.47 -13.73 -9.50
C TYR A 260 -9.77 -12.24 -9.75
N LEU A 261 -10.62 -11.62 -8.92
CA LEU A 261 -10.89 -10.18 -8.98
C LEU A 261 -9.77 -9.35 -8.33
N VAL A 262 -8.90 -9.92 -7.49
CA VAL A 262 -7.84 -9.17 -6.78
C VAL A 262 -6.99 -8.31 -7.73
N PRO A 263 -6.44 -8.82 -8.86
CA PRO A 263 -5.60 -8.00 -9.74
C PRO A 263 -6.39 -6.88 -10.43
N LEU A 264 -7.67 -7.13 -10.74
CA LEU A 264 -8.55 -6.13 -11.33
C LEU A 264 -8.84 -5.00 -10.35
N VAL A 265 -9.14 -5.35 -9.09
CA VAL A 265 -9.35 -4.38 -8.00
C VAL A 265 -8.08 -3.57 -7.76
N ALA A 266 -6.90 -4.19 -7.75
CA ALA A 266 -5.62 -3.50 -7.62
C ALA A 266 -5.36 -2.52 -8.79
N ALA A 267 -5.63 -2.93 -10.02
CA ALA A 267 -5.50 -2.07 -11.20
C ALA A 267 -6.51 -0.90 -11.17
N ALA A 268 -7.77 -1.17 -10.80
CA ALA A 268 -8.82 -0.16 -10.70
C ALA A 268 -8.51 0.86 -9.59
N SER A 269 -8.14 0.39 -8.39
CA SER A 269 -7.77 1.28 -7.28
C SER A 269 -6.53 2.10 -7.62
N GLY A 270 -5.52 1.50 -8.25
CA GLY A 270 -4.30 2.19 -8.66
C GLY A 270 -4.57 3.27 -9.70
N THR A 271 -5.42 2.97 -10.67
CA THR A 271 -5.86 3.94 -11.68
C THR A 271 -6.62 5.09 -11.03
N MET A 272 -7.57 4.79 -10.14
CA MET A 272 -8.33 5.80 -9.40
C MET A 272 -7.41 6.69 -8.56
N ALA A 273 -6.44 6.10 -7.86
CA ALA A 273 -5.46 6.82 -7.07
C ALA A 273 -4.63 7.80 -7.92
N LEU A 274 -4.14 7.37 -9.08
CA LEU A 274 -3.41 8.24 -10.00
C LEU A 274 -4.27 9.38 -10.55
N LEU A 275 -5.55 9.10 -10.88
CA LEU A 275 -6.46 10.13 -11.37
C LEU A 275 -6.76 11.18 -10.30
N VAL A 276 -7.07 10.74 -9.08
CA VAL A 276 -7.35 11.63 -7.94
C VAL A 276 -6.10 12.45 -7.61
N TRP A 277 -4.93 11.81 -7.53
CA TRP A 277 -3.66 12.50 -7.31
C TRP A 277 -3.42 13.57 -8.36
N ASN A 278 -3.45 13.21 -9.65
CA ASN A 278 -3.17 14.15 -10.73
C ASN A 278 -4.19 15.29 -10.81
N ARG A 279 -5.43 15.06 -10.38
CA ARG A 279 -6.43 16.13 -10.25
C ARG A 279 -6.15 17.03 -9.05
N GLY A 280 -5.69 16.46 -7.94
CA GLY A 280 -5.25 17.21 -6.76
C GLY A 280 -4.05 18.11 -7.04
N VAL A 281 -3.04 17.60 -7.75
CA VAL A 281 -1.86 18.39 -8.18
C VAL A 281 -2.27 19.63 -8.99
N LYS A 282 -3.31 19.53 -9.83
CA LYS A 282 -3.81 20.67 -10.61
C LYS A 282 -4.56 21.69 -9.75
N ASN A 283 -5.08 21.29 -8.59
CA ASN A 283 -5.77 22.15 -7.65
C ASN A 283 -4.81 22.83 -6.66
N TYR A 284 -3.58 22.31 -6.54
CA TYR A 284 -2.59 22.84 -5.63
C TYR A 284 -2.30 24.32 -5.90
N GLN A 285 -2.34 25.13 -4.85
CA GLN A 285 -1.96 26.53 -4.85
C GLN A 285 -0.72 26.67 -3.97
N SER A 286 0.32 27.33 -4.50
CA SER A 286 1.55 27.59 -3.74
C SER A 286 1.21 28.47 -2.53
N THR A 287 1.87 28.19 -1.41
CA THR A 287 1.70 28.92 -0.15
C THR A 287 2.27 30.34 -0.18
N GLY A 288 2.86 30.78 -1.31
CA GLY A 288 3.14 32.19 -1.57
C GLY A 288 4.18 32.83 -0.65
N ASN A 289 5.30 32.13 -0.41
CA ASN A 289 6.48 32.67 0.29
C ASN A 289 7.56 33.17 -0.68
#